data_AF-A0A1X7HHS6-F1
#
_entry.id   AF-A0A1X7HHS6-F1
#
_cell.length_a   1.000
_cell.length_b   1.000
_cell.length_c   1.000
_cell.angle_alpha   90.00
_cell.angle_beta   90.00
_cell.angle_gamma   90.00
#
_symmetry.space_group_name_H-M   'P 1'
#
loop_
_entity.id
_entity.type
_entity.pdbx_description
1 polymer ?
#
loop_
_entity_poly.entity_id
_entity_poly.type
_entity_poly.pdbx_seq_one_letter_code
_entity_poly.pdbx_strand_id
1 'polypeptide(L)'
;MAEIVIRNTNERITGVDNVRDFLNKQEVIYEHWNIEKLPEDLQTNFALTDEEKKRILGIYDAEIRDLASRRGYKIWDVITLSESTPNLEELLNKFEEVHTHSEDEIRAIVGGKGIFIIKGADDVGYFNVELEPGDVISVPENTPHFFTLMDNRQIIAVRLFVEENGWVAHPVADPGFQ
;
A
#
# COMPACT_ATOMS: atom_id res chain seq x y z
N MET A 1 2.28 -1.34 13.16
CA MET A 1 2.48 -0.05 12.54
C MET A 1 3.70 -0.16 11.65
N ALA A 2 3.73 0.61 10.58
CA ALA A 2 4.75 0.48 9.57
C ALA A 2 6.19 0.62 10.10
N GLU A 3 7.11 -0.10 9.47
CA GLU A 3 8.55 0.02 9.68
C GLU A 3 9.24 0.28 8.34
N ILE A 4 10.37 1.01 8.37
CA ILE A 4 11.12 1.34 7.16
C ILE A 4 12.50 0.73 7.21
N VAL A 5 12.95 0.17 6.08
CA VAL A 5 14.33 -0.31 5.90
C VAL A 5 14.96 0.39 4.72
N ILE A 6 16.01 1.18 4.95
CA ILE A 6 16.78 1.81 3.87
C ILE A 6 17.73 0.76 3.27
N ARG A 7 17.59 0.42 1.99
CA ARG A 7 18.33 -0.72 1.39
C ARG A 7 19.83 -0.48 1.31
N ASN A 8 20.24 0.76 1.08
CA ASN A 8 21.66 1.12 0.96
C ASN A 8 22.44 0.97 2.28
N THR A 9 21.79 1.19 3.43
CA THR A 9 22.43 1.21 4.75
C THR A 9 22.00 0.06 5.66
N ASN A 10 20.90 -0.64 5.32
CA ASN A 10 20.16 -1.55 6.20
C ASN A 10 19.69 -0.89 7.51
N GLU A 11 19.62 0.44 7.54
CA GLU A 11 19.07 1.16 8.69
C GLU A 11 17.56 0.90 8.78
N ARG A 12 17.09 0.61 10.00
CA ARG A 12 15.68 0.40 10.30
C ARG A 12 15.13 1.59 11.08
N ILE A 13 14.07 2.20 10.57
CA ILE A 13 13.34 3.30 11.21
C ILE A 13 12.04 2.73 11.77
N THR A 14 11.84 2.93 13.07
CA THR A 14 10.67 2.46 13.82
C THR A 14 10.06 3.60 14.63
N GLY A 15 8.80 3.44 15.04
CA GLY A 15 8.04 4.46 15.76
C GLY A 15 7.23 5.37 14.84
N VAL A 16 5.99 5.68 15.22
CA VAL A 16 5.00 6.35 14.35
C VAL A 16 5.56 7.64 13.77
N ASP A 17 6.15 8.46 14.64
CA ASP A 17 6.56 9.81 14.30
C ASP A 17 7.81 9.79 13.43
N ASN A 18 8.76 8.89 13.71
CA ASN A 18 9.97 8.74 12.88
C ASN A 18 9.64 8.22 11.47
N VAL A 19 8.73 7.25 11.38
CA VAL A 19 8.25 6.68 10.11
C VAL A 19 7.53 7.76 9.31
N ARG A 20 6.61 8.49 9.94
CA ARG A 20 5.89 9.60 9.29
C ARG A 20 6.84 10.70 8.83
N ASP A 21 7.78 11.11 9.67
CA ASP A 21 8.74 12.17 9.35
C ASP A 21 9.68 11.76 8.21
N PHE A 22 10.08 10.49 8.15
CA PHE A 22 10.87 9.99 7.03
C PHE A 22 10.06 9.99 5.74
N LEU A 23 8.86 9.40 5.74
CA LEU A 23 8.01 9.30 4.55
C LEU A 23 7.61 10.68 4.02
N ASN A 24 7.29 11.63 4.91
CA ASN A 24 7.02 13.02 4.54
C ASN A 24 8.19 13.68 3.79
N LYS A 25 9.45 13.37 4.15
CA LYS A 25 10.64 13.88 3.42
C LYS A 25 10.80 13.24 2.04
N GLN A 26 10.24 12.05 1.84
CA GLN A 26 10.18 11.35 0.55
C GLN A 26 8.87 11.64 -0.20
N GLU A 27 8.07 12.60 0.27
CA GLU A 27 6.75 12.96 -0.27
C GLU A 27 5.72 11.82 -0.25
N VAL A 28 6.02 10.72 0.43
CA VAL A 28 5.11 9.60 0.65
C VAL A 28 4.22 9.92 1.85
N ILE A 29 2.91 9.84 1.65
CA ILE A 29 1.96 10.11 2.74
C ILE A 29 1.78 8.84 3.55
N TYR A 30 1.74 9.01 4.86
CA TYR A 30 1.46 7.94 5.81
C TYR A 30 0.44 8.37 6.86
N GLU A 31 -0.66 7.63 6.93
CA GLU A 31 -1.73 7.78 7.91
C GLU A 31 -1.97 6.45 8.62
N HIS A 32 -2.66 6.50 9.76
CA HIS A 32 -3.02 5.31 10.50
C HIS A 32 -4.50 5.35 10.84
N TRP A 33 -5.26 4.38 10.33
CA TRP A 33 -6.68 4.22 10.63
C TRP A 33 -6.86 3.38 11.89
N ASN A 34 -7.96 3.61 12.61
CA ASN A 34 -8.25 2.81 13.80
C ASN A 34 -8.74 1.41 13.38
N ILE A 35 -7.82 0.44 13.40
CA ILE A 35 -8.10 -0.95 13.04
C ILE A 35 -9.10 -1.63 13.99
N GLU A 36 -9.23 -1.15 15.23
CA GLU A 36 -10.18 -1.70 16.22
C GLU A 36 -11.65 -1.51 15.79
N LYS A 37 -11.92 -0.62 14.83
CA LYS A 37 -13.26 -0.47 14.23
C LYS A 37 -13.66 -1.68 13.38
N LEU A 38 -12.69 -2.42 12.86
CA LEU A 38 -12.93 -3.53 11.95
C LEU A 38 -13.00 -4.85 12.73
N PRO A 39 -14.11 -5.61 12.64
CA PRO A 39 -14.20 -6.94 13.24
C PRO A 39 -13.09 -7.90 12.77
N GLU A 40 -12.57 -8.72 13.68
CA GLU A 40 -11.45 -9.64 13.42
C GLU A 40 -11.72 -10.63 12.27
N ASP A 41 -12.97 -11.05 12.09
CA ASP A 41 -13.40 -11.91 10.97
C ASP A 41 -13.12 -11.26 9.60
N LEU A 42 -13.27 -9.93 9.51
CA LEU A 42 -13.01 -9.19 8.27
C LEU A 42 -11.53 -8.84 8.07
N GLN A 43 -10.71 -8.94 9.12
CA GLN A 43 -9.26 -8.74 9.05
C GLN A 43 -8.52 -10.01 8.60
N THR A 44 -9.12 -11.17 8.88
CA THR A 44 -8.48 -12.49 8.71
C THR A 44 -9.14 -13.34 7.61
N ASN A 45 -10.30 -12.95 7.10
CA ASN A 45 -10.92 -13.58 5.95
C ASN A 45 -10.33 -13.06 4.62
N PHE A 46 -9.38 -13.78 4.03
CA PHE A 46 -8.77 -13.42 2.73
C PHE A 46 -9.58 -13.88 1.51
N ALA A 47 -10.80 -14.39 1.72
CA ALA A 47 -11.75 -14.79 0.68
C ALA A 47 -13.06 -14.01 0.82
N LEU A 48 -12.95 -12.68 0.99
CA LEU A 48 -14.09 -11.80 1.22
C LEU A 48 -15.12 -11.87 0.09
N THR A 49 -16.38 -12.05 0.49
CA THR A 49 -17.54 -11.83 -0.36
C THR A 49 -17.73 -10.35 -0.66
N ASP A 50 -18.52 -10.03 -1.70
CA ASP A 50 -18.83 -8.63 -2.04
C ASP A 50 -19.53 -7.89 -0.90
N GLU A 51 -20.32 -8.58 -0.08
CA GLU A 51 -20.99 -7.98 1.07
C GLU A 51 -20.01 -7.64 2.19
N GLU A 52 -19.04 -8.51 2.45
CA GLU A 52 -17.97 -8.23 3.42
C GLU A 52 -17.07 -7.08 2.96
N LYS A 53 -16.75 -7.01 1.66
CA LYS A 53 -16.02 -5.86 1.08
C LYS A 53 -16.80 -4.55 1.28
N LYS A 54 -18.11 -4.54 1.00
CA LYS A 54 -18.96 -3.37 1.27
C LYS A 54 -18.99 -3.00 2.75
N ARG A 55 -19.00 -3.99 3.64
CA ARG A 55 -18.96 -3.78 5.09
C ARG A 55 -17.64 -3.11 5.52
N ILE A 56 -16.50 -3.53 4.99
CA ILE A 56 -15.20 -2.87 5.22
C ILE A 56 -15.26 -1.40 4.76
N LEU A 57 -15.73 -1.14 3.53
CA LEU A 57 -15.86 0.22 3.00
C LEU A 57 -16.80 1.08 3.86
N GLY A 58 -17.90 0.51 4.35
CA GLY A 58 -18.85 1.20 5.22
C GLY A 58 -18.26 1.56 6.59
N ILE A 59 -17.41 0.70 7.16
CA ILE A 59 -16.73 0.95 8.45
C ILE A 59 -15.76 2.13 8.34
N TYR A 60 -15.04 2.24 7.21
CA TYR A 60 -14.05 3.28 6.95
C TYR A 60 -14.55 4.43 6.06
N ASP A 61 -15.87 4.55 5.84
CA ASP A 61 -16.42 5.56 4.91
C ASP A 61 -15.99 6.99 5.28
N ALA A 62 -15.92 7.31 6.57
CA ALA A 62 -15.48 8.63 7.04
C ALA A 62 -14.00 8.90 6.68
N GLU A 63 -13.10 7.97 6.97
CA GLU A 63 -11.67 8.08 6.66
C GLU A 63 -11.40 8.09 5.15
N ILE A 64 -12.10 7.22 4.39
CA ILE A 64 -12.03 7.17 2.94
C ILE A 64 -12.46 8.51 2.34
N ARG A 65 -13.59 9.08 2.78
CA ARG A 65 -14.10 10.35 2.26
C ARG A 65 -13.21 11.53 2.63
N ASP A 66 -12.65 11.54 3.83
CA ASP A 66 -11.69 12.57 4.24
C ASP A 66 -10.47 12.56 3.30
N LEU A 67 -9.84 11.39 3.13
CA LEU A 67 -8.68 11.22 2.25
C LEU A 67 -9.02 11.54 0.79
N ALA A 68 -10.15 11.05 0.30
CA ALA A 68 -10.66 11.35 -1.04
C ALA A 68 -10.88 12.85 -1.26
N SER A 69 -11.43 13.57 -0.26
CA SER A 69 -11.69 15.00 -0.39
C SER A 69 -10.41 15.84 -0.44
N ARG A 70 -9.36 15.42 0.28
CA ARG A 70 -8.06 16.11 0.32
C ARG A 70 -7.26 15.93 -0.96
N ARG A 71 -7.51 14.85 -1.70
CA ARG A 71 -6.64 14.41 -2.81
C ARG A 71 -7.36 14.20 -4.15
N GLY A 72 -8.69 14.30 -4.17
CA GLY A 72 -9.49 14.21 -5.38
C GLY A 72 -9.82 12.78 -5.83
N TYR A 73 -9.63 11.77 -4.98
CA TYR A 73 -10.03 10.39 -5.29
C TYR A 73 -11.55 10.28 -5.41
N LYS A 74 -12.00 9.47 -6.37
CA LYS A 74 -13.43 9.33 -6.72
C LYS A 74 -13.93 7.91 -6.60
N ILE A 75 -13.03 6.94 -6.67
CA ILE A 75 -13.34 5.51 -6.73
C ILE A 75 -12.54 4.81 -5.64
N TRP A 76 -13.15 3.82 -4.99
CA TRP A 76 -12.48 2.97 -4.03
C TRP A 76 -13.08 1.57 -4.01
N ASP A 77 -12.22 0.58 -3.78
CA ASP A 77 -12.60 -0.82 -3.67
C ASP A 77 -11.76 -1.56 -2.63
N VAL A 78 -12.03 -2.86 -2.45
CA VAL A 78 -11.27 -3.74 -1.57
C VAL A 78 -10.71 -4.89 -2.40
N ILE A 79 -9.40 -5.08 -2.33
CA ILE A 79 -8.70 -6.22 -2.92
C ILE A 79 -8.21 -7.18 -1.83
N THR A 80 -8.20 -8.47 -2.18
CA THR A 80 -7.65 -9.55 -1.37
C THR A 80 -6.62 -10.32 -2.20
N LEU A 81 -5.40 -10.43 -1.71
CA LEU A 81 -4.41 -11.37 -2.26
C LEU A 81 -4.13 -12.43 -1.20
N SER A 82 -4.20 -13.69 -1.61
CA SER A 82 -3.81 -14.85 -0.80
C SER A 82 -3.44 -16.01 -1.71
N GLU A 83 -2.95 -17.11 -1.16
CA GLU A 83 -2.71 -18.35 -1.92
C GLU A 83 -3.96 -18.89 -2.65
N SER A 84 -5.16 -18.47 -2.24
CA SER A 84 -6.42 -18.80 -2.93
C SER A 84 -6.71 -17.90 -4.13
N THR A 85 -5.96 -16.82 -4.33
CA THR A 85 -6.10 -15.92 -5.47
C THR A 85 -5.63 -16.62 -6.75
N PRO A 86 -6.49 -16.74 -7.78
CA PRO A 86 -6.08 -17.31 -9.06
C PRO A 86 -4.92 -16.53 -9.67
N ASN A 87 -3.93 -17.25 -10.19
CA ASN A 87 -2.72 -16.68 -10.82
C ASN A 87 -1.91 -15.75 -9.88
N LEU A 88 -1.93 -16.00 -8.56
CA LEU A 88 -1.19 -15.20 -7.59
C LEU A 88 0.26 -14.98 -7.99
N GLU A 89 0.98 -16.03 -8.41
CA GLU A 89 2.39 -15.91 -8.79
C GLU A 89 2.60 -14.97 -9.98
N GLU A 90 1.73 -15.02 -10.99
CA GLU A 90 1.80 -14.11 -12.13
C GLU A 90 1.49 -12.66 -11.73
N LEU A 91 0.53 -12.47 -10.82
CA LEU A 91 0.20 -11.15 -10.27
C LEU A 91 1.38 -10.59 -9.46
N LEU A 92 1.98 -11.39 -8.57
CA LEU A 92 3.12 -10.99 -7.77
C LEU A 92 4.33 -10.66 -8.65
N ASN A 93 4.63 -11.49 -9.66
CA ASN A 93 5.73 -11.18 -10.59
C ASN A 93 5.53 -9.83 -11.29
N LYS A 94 4.30 -9.46 -11.65
CA LYS A 94 4.00 -8.13 -12.23
C LYS A 94 4.18 -7.01 -11.21
N PHE A 95 3.79 -7.23 -9.95
CA PHE A 95 3.95 -6.24 -8.89
C PHE A 95 5.39 -6.12 -8.38
N GLU A 96 6.25 -7.12 -8.65
CA GLU A 96 7.67 -7.14 -8.29
C GLU A 96 8.59 -6.51 -9.35
N GLU A 97 8.04 -6.16 -10.52
CA GLU A 97 8.74 -5.32 -11.49
C GLU A 97 8.63 -3.85 -11.09
N VAL A 98 9.73 -3.10 -11.13
CA VAL A 98 9.71 -1.65 -10.87
C VAL A 98 8.82 -0.94 -11.90
N HIS A 99 7.86 -0.18 -11.41
CA HIS A 99 6.90 0.55 -12.23
C HIS A 99 6.55 1.92 -11.64
N THR A 100 5.75 2.67 -12.39
CA THR A 100 5.18 3.95 -12.00
C THR A 100 3.69 3.97 -12.36
N HIS A 101 2.95 4.86 -11.71
CA HIS A 101 1.57 5.18 -12.03
C HIS A 101 1.43 6.66 -12.39
N SER A 102 0.47 7.01 -13.23
CA SER A 102 0.13 8.42 -13.55
C SER A 102 -0.76 9.08 -12.50
N GLU A 103 -1.11 8.35 -11.44
CA GLU A 103 -1.84 8.82 -10.27
C GLU A 103 -1.11 8.33 -9.02
N ASP A 104 -1.44 8.91 -7.87
CA ASP A 104 -0.99 8.39 -6.58
C ASP A 104 -1.47 6.95 -6.38
N GLU A 105 -0.61 6.07 -5.85
CA GLU A 105 -1.01 4.73 -5.42
C GLU A 105 -1.32 4.71 -3.92
N ILE A 106 -2.61 4.55 -3.60
CA ILE A 106 -3.09 4.54 -2.21
C ILE A 106 -3.50 3.14 -1.79
N ARG A 107 -3.01 2.71 -0.63
CA ARG A 107 -3.40 1.45 0.01
C ARG A 107 -3.64 1.70 1.50
N ALA A 108 -4.85 1.38 1.98
CA ALA A 108 -5.12 1.24 3.39
C ALA A 108 -5.20 -0.25 3.74
N ILE A 109 -4.27 -0.74 4.53
CA ILE A 109 -4.15 -2.16 4.88
C ILE A 109 -5.13 -2.46 6.00
N VAL A 110 -5.98 -3.45 5.79
CA VAL A 110 -7.02 -3.85 6.76
C VAL A 110 -6.89 -5.31 7.19
N GLY A 111 -5.99 -6.07 6.57
CA GLY A 111 -5.68 -7.45 6.92
C GLY A 111 -4.37 -7.89 6.28
N GLY A 112 -3.66 -8.82 6.91
CA GLY A 112 -2.38 -9.33 6.39
C GLY A 112 -1.25 -8.29 6.39
N LYS A 113 -0.23 -8.49 5.55
CA LYS A 113 0.99 -7.66 5.50
C LYS A 113 1.56 -7.57 4.10
N GLY A 114 2.24 -6.46 3.80
CA GLY A 114 2.90 -6.24 2.52
C GLY A 114 4.04 -5.25 2.64
N ILE A 115 4.84 -5.14 1.58
CA ILE A 115 6.00 -4.26 1.52
C ILE A 115 5.90 -3.43 0.25
N PHE A 116 5.91 -2.11 0.40
CA PHE A 116 6.23 -1.21 -0.71
C PHE A 116 7.72 -0.95 -0.75
N ILE A 117 8.33 -1.10 -1.92
CA ILE A 117 9.72 -0.72 -2.14
C ILE A 117 9.69 0.50 -3.03
N ILE A 118 10.10 1.65 -2.48
CA ILE A 118 9.92 2.96 -3.09
C ILE A 118 11.29 3.58 -3.33
N LYS A 119 11.47 4.20 -4.50
CA LYS A 119 12.65 5.02 -4.78
C LYS A 119 12.52 6.37 -4.05
N GLY A 120 13.42 6.62 -3.11
CA GLY A 120 13.56 7.91 -2.45
C GLY A 120 14.46 8.89 -3.20
N ALA A 121 14.86 9.95 -2.50
CA ALA A 121 15.87 10.89 -2.94
C ALA A 121 17.23 10.19 -3.22
N ASP A 122 18.07 10.82 -4.04
CA ASP A 122 19.34 10.24 -4.52
C ASP A 122 20.27 9.74 -3.41
N ASP A 123 20.27 10.40 -2.24
CA ASP A 123 21.09 10.02 -1.08
C ASP A 123 20.51 8.85 -0.27
N VAL A 124 19.20 8.65 -0.34
CA VAL A 124 18.48 7.54 0.32
C VAL A 124 18.51 6.27 -0.53
N GLY A 125 18.30 6.42 -1.85
CA GLY A 125 18.05 5.30 -2.75
C GLY A 125 16.70 4.62 -2.47
N TYR A 126 16.63 3.30 -2.68
CA TYR A 126 15.40 2.54 -2.39
C TYR A 126 15.25 2.23 -0.90
N PHE A 127 14.01 2.29 -0.42
CA PHE A 127 13.64 1.89 0.93
C PHE A 127 12.38 1.02 0.91
N ASN A 128 12.29 0.12 1.88
CA ASN A 128 11.13 -0.74 2.10
C ASN A 128 10.22 -0.08 3.13
N VAL A 129 8.91 -0.08 2.89
CA VAL A 129 7.88 0.26 3.86
C VAL A 129 7.08 -1.00 4.14
N GLU A 130 7.34 -1.61 5.29
CA GLU A 130 6.68 -2.81 5.78
C GLU A 130 5.35 -2.39 6.42
N LEU A 131 4.21 -2.78 5.83
CA LEU A 131 2.87 -2.34 6.25
C LEU A 131 2.10 -3.47 6.92
N GLU A 132 1.28 -3.10 7.90
CA GLU A 132 0.35 -4.00 8.59
C GLU A 132 -1.04 -3.35 8.79
N PRO A 133 -2.03 -4.08 9.34
CA PRO A 133 -3.39 -3.56 9.44
C PRO A 133 -3.47 -2.25 10.23
N GLY A 134 -4.16 -1.27 9.66
CA GLY A 134 -4.25 0.10 10.16
C GLY A 134 -3.36 1.09 9.40
N ASP A 135 -2.30 0.62 8.72
CA ASP A 135 -1.41 1.48 7.96
C ASP A 135 -2.04 1.93 6.63
N VAL A 136 -1.94 3.23 6.35
CA VAL A 136 -2.37 3.83 5.08
C VAL A 136 -1.19 4.54 4.44
N ILE A 137 -0.89 4.18 3.20
CA ILE A 137 0.19 4.78 2.42
C ILE A 137 -0.37 5.36 1.12
N SER A 138 0.20 6.47 0.67
CA SER A 138 0.00 7.00 -0.68
C SER A 138 1.36 7.30 -1.31
N VAL A 139 1.72 6.50 -2.31
CA VAL A 139 2.94 6.68 -3.11
C VAL A 139 2.63 7.69 -4.22
N PRO A 140 3.41 8.78 -4.37
CA PRO A 140 3.10 9.80 -5.37
C PRO A 140 3.17 9.28 -6.81
N GLU A 141 2.36 9.87 -7.69
CA GLU A 141 2.45 9.63 -9.14
C GLU A 141 3.90 9.76 -9.66
N ASN A 142 4.23 9.01 -10.70
CA ASN A 142 5.55 8.98 -11.35
C ASN A 142 6.73 8.57 -10.44
N THR A 143 6.47 8.11 -9.22
CA THR A 143 7.51 7.58 -8.31
C THR A 143 7.82 6.12 -8.67
N PRO A 144 9.07 5.74 -8.99
CA PRO A 144 9.41 4.34 -9.20
C PRO A 144 9.25 3.52 -7.92
N HIS A 145 8.44 2.48 -7.99
CA HIS A 145 8.20 1.58 -6.86
C HIS A 145 7.76 0.20 -7.35
N PHE A 146 7.64 -0.73 -6.41
CA PHE A 146 7.00 -2.01 -6.62
C PHE A 146 6.45 -2.53 -5.29
N PHE A 147 5.59 -3.55 -5.34
CA PHE A 147 4.93 -4.13 -4.17
C PHE A 147 5.19 -5.63 -4.10
N THR A 148 5.48 -6.14 -2.90
CA THR A 148 5.55 -7.58 -2.64
C THR A 148 4.83 -7.93 -1.34
N LEU A 149 4.40 -9.19 -1.23
CA LEU A 149 3.82 -9.72 0.00
C LEU A 149 4.93 -10.16 0.95
N MET A 150 4.66 -10.10 2.25
CA MET A 150 5.51 -10.76 3.24
C MET A 150 5.34 -12.28 3.20
N ASP A 151 6.11 -13.01 4.01
CA ASP A 151 6.13 -14.48 4.08
C ASP A 151 4.74 -15.13 4.29
N ASN A 152 3.80 -14.41 4.90
CA ASN A 152 2.42 -14.87 5.07
C ASN A 152 1.61 -14.87 3.77
N ARG A 153 2.11 -14.25 2.69
CA ARG A 153 1.53 -14.17 1.34
C ARG A 153 0.06 -13.78 1.31
N GLN A 154 -0.34 -12.89 2.20
CA GLN A 154 -1.74 -12.53 2.42
C GLN A 154 -1.89 -11.04 2.74
N ILE A 155 -2.80 -10.37 2.03
CA ILE A 155 -3.17 -8.97 2.30
C ILE A 155 -4.62 -8.68 1.92
N ILE A 156 -5.24 -7.80 2.69
CA ILE A 156 -6.51 -7.14 2.38
C ILE A 156 -6.24 -5.64 2.38
N ALA A 157 -6.50 -4.98 1.26
CA ALA A 157 -6.25 -3.55 1.13
C ALA A 157 -7.47 -2.84 0.53
N VAL A 158 -7.81 -1.69 1.11
CA VAL A 158 -8.67 -0.70 0.46
C VAL A 158 -7.81 0.11 -0.50
N ARG A 159 -8.27 0.25 -1.74
CA ARG A 159 -7.60 1.04 -2.78
C ARG A 159 -8.44 2.26 -3.10
N LEU A 160 -7.79 3.39 -3.40
CA LEU A 160 -8.44 4.63 -3.82
C LEU A 160 -7.82 5.09 -5.14
N PHE A 161 -8.63 5.65 -6.04
CA PHE A 161 -8.25 6.08 -7.38
C PHE A 161 -8.94 7.39 -7.78
N VAL A 162 -8.32 8.18 -8.67
CA VAL A 162 -8.97 9.32 -9.32
C VAL A 162 -9.78 8.85 -10.54
N GLU A 163 -9.21 7.98 -11.37
CA GLU A 163 -9.86 7.40 -12.56
C GLU A 163 -9.87 5.86 -12.54
N GLU A 164 -10.76 5.24 -13.33
CA GLU A 164 -10.91 3.76 -13.39
C GLU A 164 -9.63 3.03 -13.80
N ASN A 165 -8.74 3.71 -14.53
CA ASN A 165 -7.47 3.17 -15.01
C ASN A 165 -6.24 3.74 -14.26
N GLY A 166 -6.44 4.47 -13.16
CA GLY A 166 -5.34 5.06 -12.39
C GLY A 166 -4.33 4.06 -11.83
N TRP A 167 -4.74 2.79 -11.74
CA TRP A 167 -3.90 1.67 -11.29
C TRP A 167 -3.03 1.04 -12.39
N VAL A 168 -3.09 1.52 -13.63
CA VAL A 168 -2.28 0.95 -14.72
C VAL A 168 -0.80 1.21 -14.44
N ALA A 169 -0.03 0.13 -14.34
CA ALA A 169 1.42 0.17 -14.11
C ALA A 169 2.18 0.43 -15.42
N HIS A 170 3.16 1.33 -15.36
CA HIS A 170 4.11 1.58 -16.43
C HIS A 170 5.50 1.07 -16.00
N PRO A 171 6.00 -0.03 -16.59
CA PRO A 171 7.31 -0.58 -16.25
C PRO A 171 8.43 0.43 -16.46
N VAL A 172 9.35 0.50 -15.51
CA VAL A 172 10.53 1.37 -15.57
C VAL A 172 11.77 0.52 -15.41
N ALA A 173 12.68 0.61 -16.39
CA ALA A 173 14.03 0.09 -16.22
C ALA A 173 14.83 1.10 -15.40
N ASP A 174 15.05 0.81 -14.12
CA ASP A 174 15.88 1.63 -13.24
C ASP A 174 17.23 0.95 -12.96
N PRO A 175 18.34 1.42 -13.56
CA PRO A 175 19.67 0.88 -13.32
C PRO A 175 20.14 1.03 -11.87
N GLY A 176 19.54 1.95 -11.11
CA GLY A 176 19.82 2.17 -9.69
C GLY A 176 19.11 1.18 -8.77
N PHE A 177 18.24 0.33 -9.31
CA PHE A 177 17.63 -0.77 -8.57
C PHE A 177 18.61 -1.95 -8.52
N GLN A 178 19.33 -2.09 -7.40
CA GLN A 178 20.17 -3.26 -7.07
C GLN A 178 19.67 -3.96 -5.80
#